data_AF-A0A536JR99-F1
#
_entry.id   AF-A0A536JR99-F1
#
_cell.length_a   1.000
_cell.length_b   1.000
_cell.length_c   1.000
_cell.angle_alpha   90.00
_cell.angle_beta   90.00
_cell.angle_gamma   90.00
#
_symmetry.space_group_name_H-M   'P 1'
#
loop_
_entity.id
_entity.type
_entity.pdbx_description
1 polymer ?
#
loop_
_entity_poly.entity_id
_entity_poly.type
_entity_poly.pdbx_seq_one_letter_code
_entity_poly.pdbx_strand_id
1 'polypeptide(L)'
;MNPIPELDKLEASGLIVPVPVPEPDLEYLFRHALVQDAAYASLLKQDRRTLHRLAAETLLATYPGRERELAGVVAMHFEQAGDAVAATEHLVVAGEHAVERFANREALSFFERALALLPVDDPRINLRLRATIGRAKVGWSFTASASYIDELERLVADVGERAEPRLVADAYFWIAFLLRWRGEGPDSPVLRRAVENAARISETIGDPIAQAIPKAFLGLGQMFSGRLREGTRDMNEALAVMEGKADPLSTAILSGFLTMGFARLGEFAAAEESLERGDRLAAKGDEIARLDAMLARTTIDLERGDLKEGAARAAACALRSEELGAAACGVGANMMLGVARLQVEDVIGAKVPVERGFELSLVTNMTPMRTITRGLLGAIHGRLGDLPTAAIDWNDALAAARGMGDTYGEAVTLWNRGRTHARQAEPDPAAALQDFDAAAALFDKMEARPALARVLRDRAQALRDLGRVAEADEAALRSRTLARELGLKDFS
;
A
#
# COMPACT_ATOMS: atom_id res chain seq x y z
N MET A 1 -42.23 30.72 2.88
CA MET A 1 -43.01 30.90 1.63
C MET A 1 -42.01 30.78 0.50
N ASN A 2 -42.07 29.66 -0.22
CA ASN A 2 -41.10 29.31 -1.26
C ASN A 2 -41.26 30.28 -2.45
N PRO A 3 -40.22 30.98 -2.94
CA PRO A 3 -40.41 32.11 -3.86
C PRO A 3 -40.67 31.70 -5.33
N ILE A 4 -40.88 30.41 -5.64
CA ILE A 4 -40.99 29.90 -7.01
C ILE A 4 -42.32 29.16 -7.20
N PRO A 5 -43.36 29.80 -7.79
CA PRO A 5 -44.71 29.24 -7.97
C PRO A 5 -44.76 27.90 -8.71
N GLU A 6 -43.74 27.60 -9.52
CA GLU A 6 -43.59 26.36 -10.26
C GLU A 6 -43.25 25.18 -9.35
N LEU A 7 -42.46 25.37 -8.29
CA LEU A 7 -42.13 24.33 -7.33
C LEU A 7 -43.38 23.92 -6.52
N ASP A 8 -44.18 24.90 -6.10
CA ASP A 8 -45.45 24.64 -5.40
C ASP A 8 -46.42 23.79 -6.25
N LYS A 9 -46.46 24.02 -7.57
CA LYS A 9 -47.27 23.22 -8.51
C LYS A 9 -46.71 21.79 -8.66
N LEU A 10 -45.40 21.64 -8.76
CA LEU A 10 -44.75 20.33 -8.86
C LEU A 10 -44.91 19.52 -7.57
N GLU A 11 -44.87 20.17 -6.41
CA GLU A 11 -45.12 19.55 -5.10
C GLU A 11 -46.60 19.16 -4.96
N ALA A 12 -47.53 20.06 -5.28
CA ALA A 12 -48.97 19.79 -5.22
C ALA A 12 -49.43 18.67 -6.17
N SER A 13 -48.75 18.50 -7.32
CA SER A 13 -48.99 17.40 -8.25
C SER A 13 -48.29 16.09 -7.85
N GLY A 14 -47.50 16.11 -6.76
CA GLY A 14 -46.81 14.95 -6.23
C GLY A 14 -45.58 14.52 -7.04
N LEU A 15 -45.12 15.32 -7.99
CA LEU A 15 -43.95 14.99 -8.83
C LEU A 15 -42.64 15.16 -8.06
N ILE A 16 -42.59 16.15 -7.17
CA ILE A 16 -41.50 16.37 -6.22
C ILE A 16 -42.00 16.32 -4.78
N VAL A 17 -41.08 16.08 -3.84
CA VAL A 17 -41.34 16.09 -2.41
C VAL A 17 -40.23 16.88 -1.69
N PRO A 18 -40.57 17.70 -0.69
CA PRO A 18 -39.56 18.39 0.09
C PRO A 18 -38.76 17.41 0.94
N VAL A 19 -37.46 17.67 1.07
CA VAL A 19 -36.56 16.93 1.95
C VAL A 19 -36.43 17.70 3.26
N PRO A 20 -36.48 17.03 4.43
CA PRO A 20 -36.21 17.70 5.69
C PRO A 20 -34.72 18.08 5.75
N VAL A 21 -34.43 19.37 5.56
CA VAL A 21 -33.10 19.97 5.75
C VAL A 21 -33.17 21.11 6.75
N PRO A 22 -32.06 21.45 7.46
CA PRO A 22 -32.04 22.58 8.37
C PRO A 22 -32.37 23.89 7.65
N GLU A 23 -33.26 24.71 8.22
CA GLU A 23 -33.52 26.05 7.70
C GLU A 23 -32.21 26.87 7.66
N PRO A 24 -31.97 27.70 6.62
CA PRO A 24 -32.95 28.17 5.62
C PRO A 24 -32.99 27.38 4.29
N ASP A 25 -32.30 26.24 4.19
CA ASP A 25 -32.19 25.50 2.93
C ASP A 25 -33.51 24.82 2.55
N LEU A 26 -33.83 24.79 1.25
CA LEU A 26 -35.00 24.14 0.68
C LEU A 26 -34.55 23.11 -0.34
N GLU A 27 -34.65 21.84 0.01
CA GLU A 27 -34.30 20.73 -0.88
C GLU A 27 -35.53 19.96 -1.34
N TYR A 28 -35.51 19.51 -2.59
CA TYR A 28 -36.58 18.74 -3.22
C TYR A 28 -36.02 17.50 -3.90
N LEU A 29 -36.75 16.39 -3.82
CA LEU A 29 -36.48 15.17 -4.56
C LEU A 29 -37.63 14.83 -5.50
N PHE A 30 -37.34 14.23 -6.64
CA PHE A 30 -38.38 13.61 -7.46
C PHE A 30 -38.98 12.42 -6.71
N ARG A 31 -40.31 12.34 -6.68
CA ARG A 31 -41.01 11.21 -6.02
C ARG A 31 -40.70 9.87 -6.69
N HIS A 32 -40.48 9.87 -8.01
CA HIS A 32 -40.24 8.68 -8.81
C HIS A 32 -39.09 8.90 -9.80
N ALA A 33 -38.08 8.03 -9.76
CA ALA A 33 -36.92 8.10 -10.66
C ALA A 33 -37.32 8.09 -12.15
N LEU A 34 -38.32 7.30 -12.54
CA LEU A 34 -38.81 7.25 -13.93
C LEU A 34 -39.41 8.58 -14.41
N VAL A 35 -40.01 9.36 -13.51
CA VAL A 35 -40.54 10.69 -13.84
C VAL A 35 -39.38 11.66 -14.09
N GLN A 36 -38.34 11.61 -13.25
CA GLN A 36 -37.10 12.37 -13.46
C GLN A 36 -36.47 12.01 -14.80
N ASP A 37 -36.33 10.72 -15.10
CA ASP A 37 -35.74 10.24 -16.35
C ASP A 37 -36.53 10.71 -17.58
N ALA A 38 -37.87 10.61 -17.53
CA ALA A 38 -38.74 11.04 -18.62
C ALA A 38 -38.68 12.57 -18.83
N ALA A 39 -38.76 13.34 -17.74
CA ALA A 39 -38.63 14.80 -17.80
C ALA A 39 -37.25 15.21 -18.35
N TYR A 40 -36.19 14.58 -17.86
CA TYR A 40 -34.82 14.83 -18.29
C TYR A 40 -34.59 14.45 -19.76
N ALA A 41 -35.13 13.32 -20.21
CA ALA A 41 -35.05 12.87 -21.61
C ALA A 41 -35.88 13.74 -22.57
N SER A 42 -36.90 14.44 -22.09
CA SER A 42 -37.74 15.33 -22.90
C SER A 42 -37.06 16.66 -23.27
N LEU A 43 -36.00 17.05 -22.54
CA LEU A 43 -35.27 18.28 -22.79
C LEU A 43 -34.39 18.18 -24.03
N LEU A 44 -34.33 19.26 -24.82
CA LEU A 44 -33.38 19.35 -25.94
C LEU A 44 -31.94 19.25 -25.42
N LYS A 45 -31.05 18.62 -26.21
CA LYS A 45 -29.64 18.44 -25.85
C LYS A 45 -28.95 19.77 -25.50
N GLN A 46 -29.27 20.84 -26.22
CA GLN A 46 -28.70 22.16 -25.97
C GLN A 46 -29.20 22.77 -24.65
N ASP A 47 -30.49 22.65 -24.37
CA ASP A 47 -31.10 23.14 -23.12
C ASP A 47 -30.54 22.39 -21.92
N ARG A 48 -30.39 21.06 -22.02
CA ARG A 48 -29.72 20.25 -20.98
C ARG A 48 -28.32 20.75 -20.68
N ARG A 49 -27.53 21.05 -21.72
CA ARG A 49 -26.16 21.56 -21.53
C ARG A 49 -26.15 22.91 -20.82
N THR A 50 -27.05 23.82 -21.21
CA THR A 50 -27.21 25.14 -20.58
C THR A 50 -27.61 25.01 -19.12
N LEU A 51 -28.61 24.17 -18.82
CA LEU A 51 -29.09 23.93 -17.45
C LEU A 51 -28.00 23.31 -16.57
N HIS A 52 -27.21 22.37 -17.09
CA HIS A 52 -26.10 21.79 -16.35
C HIS A 52 -24.98 22.80 -16.07
N ARG A 53 -24.64 23.65 -17.03
CA ARG A 53 -23.68 24.75 -16.78
C ARG A 53 -24.20 25.68 -15.68
N LEU A 54 -25.46 26.10 -15.77
CA LEU A 54 -26.08 26.97 -14.77
C LEU A 54 -26.09 26.31 -13.37
N ALA A 55 -26.38 25.01 -13.29
CA ALA A 55 -26.34 24.27 -12.03
C ALA A 55 -24.94 24.27 -11.41
N ALA A 56 -23.90 23.98 -12.21
CA ALA A 56 -22.51 24.02 -11.74
C ALA A 56 -22.12 25.41 -11.22
N GLU A 57 -22.39 26.46 -12.00
CA GLU A 57 -22.09 27.85 -11.63
C GLU A 57 -22.86 28.28 -10.37
N THR A 58 -24.12 27.87 -10.24
CA THR A 58 -24.95 28.19 -9.07
C THR A 58 -24.44 27.49 -7.82
N LEU A 59 -24.03 26.22 -7.90
CA LEU A 59 -23.44 25.50 -6.77
C LEU A 59 -22.17 26.19 -6.26
N LEU A 60 -21.29 26.62 -7.17
CA LEU A 60 -20.07 27.35 -6.83
C LEU A 60 -20.38 28.71 -6.20
N ALA A 61 -21.37 29.44 -6.72
CA ALA A 61 -21.74 30.75 -6.20
C ALA A 61 -22.46 30.71 -4.84
N THR A 62 -23.27 29.67 -4.61
CA THR A 62 -24.12 29.55 -3.41
C THR A 62 -23.33 29.06 -2.21
N TYR A 63 -22.33 28.20 -2.42
CA TYR A 63 -21.57 27.55 -1.35
C TYR A 63 -20.08 27.90 -1.38
N PRO A 64 -19.71 29.20 -1.21
CA PRO A 64 -18.31 29.58 -1.16
C PRO A 64 -17.60 28.88 0.00
N GLY A 65 -16.40 28.37 -0.23
CA GLY A 65 -15.62 27.60 0.74
C GLY A 65 -15.93 26.10 0.80
N ARG A 66 -16.93 25.61 0.06
CA ARG A 66 -17.25 24.17 -0.08
C ARG A 66 -16.87 23.60 -1.45
N GLU A 67 -16.02 24.31 -2.21
CA GLU A 67 -15.67 23.95 -3.59
C GLU A 67 -15.06 22.55 -3.67
N ARG A 68 -14.20 22.16 -2.72
CA ARG A 68 -13.59 20.82 -2.69
C ARG A 68 -14.62 19.71 -2.43
N GLU A 69 -15.56 19.96 -1.53
CA GLU A 69 -16.61 19.01 -1.19
C GLU A 69 -17.57 18.80 -2.36
N LEU A 70 -17.91 19.88 -3.06
CA LEU A 70 -18.82 19.87 -4.20
C LEU A 70 -18.12 19.52 -5.53
N ALA A 71 -16.80 19.39 -5.55
CA ALA A 71 -16.02 19.24 -6.79
C ALA A 71 -16.52 18.08 -7.67
N GLY A 72 -16.90 16.94 -7.08
CA GLY A 72 -17.39 15.78 -7.84
C GLY A 72 -18.72 16.04 -8.55
N VAL A 73 -19.69 16.69 -7.87
CA VAL A 73 -21.00 17.01 -8.47
C VAL A 73 -20.88 18.16 -9.47
N VAL A 74 -20.04 19.16 -9.18
CA VAL A 74 -19.78 20.27 -10.09
C VAL A 74 -19.09 19.77 -11.37
N ALA A 75 -18.10 18.88 -11.24
CA ALA A 75 -17.46 18.21 -12.37
C ALA A 75 -18.47 17.49 -13.27
N MET A 76 -19.33 16.66 -12.68
CA MET A 76 -20.39 15.95 -13.40
C MET A 76 -21.29 16.92 -14.18
N HIS A 77 -21.67 18.06 -13.59
CA HIS A 77 -22.47 19.06 -14.29
C HIS A 77 -21.71 19.70 -15.45
N PHE A 78 -20.44 20.07 -15.29
CA PHE A 78 -19.64 20.58 -16.41
C PHE A 78 -19.42 19.54 -17.53
N GLU A 79 -19.27 18.26 -17.19
CA GLU A 79 -19.22 17.18 -18.20
C GLU A 79 -20.51 17.08 -19.00
N GLN A 80 -21.67 17.12 -18.33
CA GLN A 80 -22.96 17.10 -19.01
C GLN A 80 -23.25 18.39 -19.78
N ALA A 81 -22.65 19.52 -19.37
CA ALA A 81 -22.63 20.75 -20.14
C ALA A 81 -21.68 20.69 -21.36
N GLY A 82 -20.85 19.65 -21.47
CA GLY A 82 -19.81 19.51 -22.48
C GLY A 82 -18.72 20.56 -22.37
N ASP A 83 -18.45 21.03 -21.15
CA ASP A 83 -17.37 21.95 -20.80
C ASP A 83 -16.19 21.16 -20.24
N ALA A 84 -15.41 20.55 -21.14
CA ALA A 84 -14.31 19.65 -20.76
C ALA A 84 -13.24 20.36 -19.91
N VAL A 85 -13.06 21.66 -20.11
CA VAL A 85 -12.06 22.46 -19.39
C VAL A 85 -12.43 22.55 -17.92
N ALA A 86 -13.62 23.07 -17.62
CA ALA A 86 -14.11 23.23 -16.25
C ALA A 86 -14.33 21.89 -15.56
N ALA A 87 -14.86 20.90 -16.29
CA ALA A 87 -15.02 19.53 -15.81
C ALA A 87 -13.71 18.96 -15.29
N THR A 88 -12.64 19.03 -16.08
CA THR A 88 -11.33 18.47 -15.71
C THR A 88 -10.79 19.09 -14.43
N GLU A 89 -10.85 20.43 -14.31
CA GLU A 89 -10.35 21.13 -13.12
C GLU A 89 -11.02 20.63 -11.86
N HIS A 90 -12.33 20.41 -11.92
CA HIS A 90 -13.12 19.94 -10.79
C HIS A 90 -12.97 18.44 -10.56
N LEU A 91 -12.77 17.63 -11.60
CA LEU A 91 -12.45 16.20 -11.46
C LEU A 91 -11.13 15.98 -10.73
N VAL A 92 -10.09 16.78 -11.04
CA VAL A 92 -8.79 16.66 -10.32
C VAL A 92 -8.95 17.03 -8.85
N VAL A 93 -9.68 18.11 -8.55
CA VAL A 93 -9.96 18.50 -7.15
C VAL A 93 -10.81 17.45 -6.44
N ALA A 94 -11.81 16.87 -7.11
CA ALA A 94 -12.63 15.79 -6.57
C ALA A 94 -11.79 14.55 -6.27
N GLY A 95 -10.86 14.19 -7.16
CA GLY A 95 -9.92 13.09 -6.96
C GLY A 95 -9.02 13.32 -5.75
N GLU A 96 -8.42 14.50 -5.62
CA GLU A 96 -7.59 14.85 -4.46
C GLU A 96 -8.39 14.85 -3.16
N HIS A 97 -9.60 15.39 -3.18
CA HIS A 97 -10.49 15.40 -2.03
C HIS A 97 -10.94 13.98 -1.63
N ALA A 98 -11.17 13.12 -2.62
CA ALA A 98 -11.45 11.71 -2.41
C ALA A 98 -10.23 11.01 -1.79
N VAL A 99 -8.99 11.31 -2.21
CA VAL A 99 -7.77 10.79 -1.57
C VAL A 99 -7.65 11.23 -0.11
N GLU A 100 -7.95 12.49 0.22
CA GLU A 100 -7.94 12.99 1.60
C GLU A 100 -8.93 12.26 2.52
N ARG A 101 -10.03 11.79 1.94
CA ARG A 101 -11.06 10.96 2.58
C ARG A 101 -10.86 9.46 2.34
N PHE A 102 -9.76 9.12 1.67
CA PHE A 102 -9.38 7.77 1.26
C PHE A 102 -10.41 6.99 0.44
N ALA A 103 -11.31 7.69 -0.26
CA ALA A 103 -12.21 7.10 -1.25
C ALA A 103 -11.44 6.74 -2.53
N ASN A 104 -10.46 5.83 -2.44
CA ASN A 104 -9.43 5.61 -3.47
C ASN A 104 -10.01 5.10 -4.80
N ARG A 105 -11.12 4.34 -4.79
CA ARG A 105 -11.82 3.90 -6.01
C ARG A 105 -12.52 5.05 -6.72
N GLU A 106 -13.15 5.93 -5.96
CA GLU A 106 -13.77 7.15 -6.51
C GLU A 106 -12.70 8.11 -7.02
N ALA A 107 -11.63 8.30 -6.26
CA ALA A 107 -10.46 9.07 -6.67
C ALA A 107 -9.88 8.59 -8.00
N LEU A 108 -9.68 7.27 -8.14
CA LEU A 108 -9.20 6.66 -9.38
C LEU A 108 -10.12 7.00 -10.56
N SER A 109 -11.43 6.84 -10.37
CA SER A 109 -12.42 7.19 -11.39
C SER A 109 -12.38 8.67 -11.78
N PHE A 110 -12.25 9.58 -10.82
CA PHE A 110 -12.13 11.01 -11.09
C PHE A 110 -10.87 11.34 -11.89
N PHE A 111 -9.71 10.81 -11.52
CA PHE A 111 -8.46 11.05 -12.25
C PHE A 111 -8.47 10.45 -13.65
N GLU A 112 -9.04 9.25 -13.84
CA GLU A 112 -9.19 8.63 -15.16
C GLU A 112 -10.08 9.47 -16.09
N ARG A 113 -11.21 9.97 -15.57
CA ARG A 113 -12.10 10.85 -16.31
C ARG A 113 -11.43 12.18 -16.65
N ALA A 114 -10.68 12.77 -15.72
CA ALA A 114 -9.92 14.01 -15.97
C ALA A 114 -8.91 13.82 -17.11
N LEU A 115 -8.16 12.72 -17.09
CA LEU A 115 -7.16 12.40 -18.12
C LEU A 115 -7.80 12.09 -19.48
N ALA A 116 -9.01 11.51 -19.50
CA ALA A 116 -9.76 11.27 -20.73
C ALA A 116 -10.29 12.56 -21.38
N LEU A 117 -10.58 13.60 -20.59
CA LEU A 117 -11.05 14.90 -21.07
C LEU A 117 -9.92 15.84 -21.50
N LEU A 118 -8.68 15.59 -21.06
CA LEU A 118 -7.50 16.38 -21.42
C LEU A 118 -6.87 15.89 -22.74
N PRO A 119 -6.85 16.71 -23.82
CA PRO A 119 -6.06 16.43 -25.02
C PRO A 119 -4.56 16.30 -24.68
N VAL A 120 -3.83 15.38 -25.33
CA VAL A 120 -2.40 15.13 -25.03
C VAL A 120 -1.58 16.42 -25.01
N ASP A 121 -1.84 17.34 -25.95
CA ASP A 121 -1.14 18.62 -26.10
C ASP A 121 -1.77 19.79 -25.31
N ASP A 122 -2.63 19.51 -24.32
CA ASP A 122 -3.28 20.56 -23.53
C ASP A 122 -2.23 21.41 -22.76
N PRO A 123 -2.29 22.75 -22.84
CA PRO A 123 -1.32 23.62 -22.19
C PRO A 123 -1.35 23.57 -20.65
N ARG A 124 -2.40 22.98 -20.04
CA ARG A 124 -2.57 22.87 -18.58
C ARG A 124 -1.77 21.70 -18.00
N ILE A 125 -0.46 21.76 -18.21
CA ILE A 125 0.51 20.75 -17.81
C ILE A 125 0.40 20.35 -16.33
N ASN A 126 0.27 21.32 -15.42
CA ASN A 126 0.17 21.04 -13.99
C ASN A 126 -1.11 20.26 -13.65
N LEU A 127 -2.21 20.51 -14.37
CA LEU A 127 -3.47 19.79 -14.15
C LEU A 127 -3.35 18.33 -14.61
N ARG A 128 -2.71 18.09 -15.76
CA ARG A 128 -2.38 16.75 -16.24
C ARG A 128 -1.47 16.03 -15.25
N LEU A 129 -0.42 16.68 -14.77
CA LEU A 129 0.55 16.11 -13.84
C LEU A 129 -0.12 15.72 -12.50
N ARG A 130 -0.96 16.58 -11.93
CA ARG A 130 -1.77 16.27 -10.74
C ARG A 130 -2.66 15.04 -10.96
N ALA A 131 -3.36 14.96 -12.09
CA ALA A 131 -4.22 13.83 -12.41
C ALA A 131 -3.43 12.51 -12.59
N THR A 132 -2.31 12.55 -13.30
CA THR A 132 -1.45 11.37 -13.52
C THR A 132 -0.81 10.88 -12.21
N ILE A 133 -0.30 11.79 -11.37
CA ILE A 133 0.22 11.46 -10.04
C ILE A 133 -0.89 10.85 -9.17
N GLY A 134 -2.05 11.50 -9.09
CA GLY A 134 -3.19 11.03 -8.33
C GLY A 134 -3.61 9.62 -8.74
N ARG A 135 -3.69 9.37 -10.05
CA ARG A 135 -3.99 8.04 -10.61
C ARG A 135 -2.95 6.98 -10.22
N ALA A 136 -1.65 7.28 -10.35
CA ALA A 136 -0.59 6.36 -9.96
C ALA A 136 -0.61 6.04 -8.46
N LYS A 137 -0.84 7.08 -7.64
CA LYS A 137 -0.90 7.03 -6.18
C LYS A 137 -2.02 6.16 -5.62
N VAL A 138 -3.21 6.18 -6.23
CA VAL A 138 -4.32 5.33 -5.78
C VAL A 138 -4.41 4.02 -6.55
N GLY A 139 -3.92 3.99 -7.79
CA GLY A 139 -4.06 2.85 -8.70
C GLY A 139 -3.18 1.65 -8.36
N TRP A 140 -1.99 1.87 -7.78
CA TRP A 140 -1.03 0.78 -7.51
C TRP A 140 -1.57 -0.31 -6.56
N SER A 141 -2.57 0.01 -5.73
CA SER A 141 -3.22 -0.95 -4.85
C SER A 141 -4.25 -1.86 -5.56
N PHE A 142 -4.71 -1.45 -6.75
CA PHE A 142 -5.80 -2.11 -7.50
C PHE A 142 -5.36 -2.73 -8.83
N THR A 143 -4.34 -2.18 -9.50
CA THR A 143 -3.95 -2.54 -10.86
C THR A 143 -2.43 -2.66 -11.03
N ALA A 144 -1.98 -3.18 -12.17
CA ALA A 144 -0.56 -3.33 -12.47
C ALA A 144 0.14 -1.96 -12.63
N SER A 145 1.29 -1.80 -11.97
CA SER A 145 2.01 -0.52 -11.86
C SER A 145 2.79 -0.08 -13.10
N ALA A 146 2.99 -0.95 -14.09
CA ALA A 146 3.88 -0.68 -15.23
C ALA A 146 3.42 0.52 -16.09
N SER A 147 2.13 0.58 -16.41
CA SER A 147 1.58 1.68 -17.21
C SER A 147 1.69 3.05 -16.55
N TYR A 148 1.69 3.09 -15.21
CA TYR A 148 1.81 4.33 -14.45
C TYR A 148 3.23 4.88 -14.47
N ILE A 149 4.25 4.01 -14.39
CA ILE A 149 5.65 4.42 -14.49
C ILE A 149 5.92 5.03 -15.87
N ASP A 150 5.58 4.31 -16.94
CA ASP A 150 5.86 4.74 -18.32
C ASP A 150 5.14 6.05 -18.67
N GLU A 151 3.95 6.27 -18.12
CA GLU A 151 3.22 7.51 -18.30
C GLU A 151 3.82 8.67 -17.51
N LEU A 152 4.16 8.47 -16.24
CA LEU A 152 4.81 9.49 -15.41
C LEU A 152 6.16 9.88 -16.01
N GLU A 153 6.99 8.91 -16.43
CA GLU A 153 8.30 9.16 -17.03
C GLU A 153 8.21 9.99 -18.31
N ARG A 154 7.28 9.64 -19.21
CA ARG A 154 7.02 10.42 -20.42
C ARG A 154 6.55 11.83 -20.07
N LEU A 155 5.62 11.96 -19.12
CA LEU A 155 5.08 13.25 -18.75
C LEU A 155 6.15 14.16 -18.14
N VAL A 156 6.98 13.68 -17.20
CA VAL A 156 8.04 14.50 -16.59
C VAL A 156 9.13 14.88 -17.59
N ALA A 157 9.38 14.04 -18.61
CA ALA A 157 10.31 14.36 -19.69
C ALA A 157 9.74 15.46 -20.62
N ASP A 158 8.46 15.38 -20.96
CA ASP A 158 7.81 16.31 -21.89
C ASP A 158 7.61 17.69 -21.27
N VAL A 159 7.25 17.76 -19.98
CA VAL A 159 6.91 19.03 -19.32
C VAL A 159 8.14 19.91 -19.09
N GLY A 160 9.31 19.30 -18.84
CA GLY A 160 10.56 20.02 -18.55
C GLY A 160 10.40 21.01 -17.39
N GLU A 161 10.98 22.21 -17.55
CA GLU A 161 10.92 23.29 -16.55
C GLU A 161 9.58 24.07 -16.55
N ARG A 162 8.62 23.72 -17.41
CA ARG A 162 7.33 24.42 -17.52
C ARG A 162 6.34 24.02 -16.43
N ALA A 163 6.52 22.83 -15.84
CA ALA A 163 5.69 22.34 -14.75
C ALA A 163 6.13 22.93 -13.41
N GLU A 164 5.19 22.97 -12.47
CA GLU A 164 5.49 23.32 -11.09
C GLU A 164 6.52 22.34 -10.51
N PRO A 165 7.68 22.82 -9.99
CA PRO A 165 8.75 21.94 -9.52
C PRO A 165 8.29 20.92 -8.47
N ARG A 166 7.35 21.31 -7.59
CA ARG A 166 6.79 20.42 -6.56
C ARG A 166 6.10 19.20 -7.16
N LEU A 167 5.32 19.39 -8.22
CA LEU A 167 4.64 18.30 -8.91
C LEU A 167 5.63 17.39 -9.65
N VAL A 168 6.69 17.95 -10.22
CA VAL A 168 7.75 17.16 -10.87
C VAL A 168 8.51 16.31 -9.84
N ALA A 169 8.81 16.85 -8.66
CA ALA A 169 9.40 16.10 -7.56
C ALA A 169 8.49 14.95 -7.10
N ASP A 170 7.19 15.21 -6.93
CA ASP A 170 6.19 14.21 -6.53
C ASP A 170 6.04 13.10 -7.59
N ALA A 171 6.06 13.45 -8.89
CA ALA A 171 6.06 12.46 -9.97
C ALA A 171 7.31 11.56 -9.96
N TYR A 172 8.52 12.13 -9.84
CA TYR A 172 9.75 11.33 -9.71
C TYR A 172 9.74 10.47 -8.45
N PHE A 173 9.14 10.95 -7.38
CA PHE A 173 8.92 10.18 -6.16
C PHE A 173 8.04 8.95 -6.43
N TRP A 174 6.86 9.10 -7.05
CA TRP A 174 5.99 7.97 -7.39
C TRP A 174 6.63 7.00 -8.38
N ILE A 175 7.41 7.49 -9.35
CA ILE A 175 8.22 6.64 -10.24
C ILE A 175 9.17 5.76 -9.41
N ALA A 176 9.97 6.36 -8.51
CA ALA A 176 10.91 5.62 -7.68
C ALA A 176 10.22 4.57 -6.79
N PHE A 177 9.08 4.94 -6.19
CA PHE A 177 8.26 4.03 -5.39
C PHE A 177 7.81 2.81 -6.20
N LEU A 178 7.19 3.03 -7.36
CA LEU A 178 6.64 1.95 -8.19
C LEU A 178 7.75 1.07 -8.79
N LEU A 179 8.88 1.66 -9.21
CA LEU A 179 10.06 0.90 -9.66
C LEU A 179 10.54 -0.06 -8.57
N ARG A 180 10.62 0.41 -7.32
CA ARG A 180 11.06 -0.45 -6.22
C ARG A 180 10.09 -1.60 -5.95
N TRP A 181 8.78 -1.35 -6.01
CA TRP A 181 7.76 -2.40 -5.86
C TRP A 181 7.78 -3.45 -6.96
N ARG A 182 8.23 -3.07 -8.16
CA ARG A 182 8.48 -3.99 -9.27
C ARG A 182 9.78 -4.78 -9.14
N GLY A 183 10.57 -4.53 -8.10
CA GLY A 183 11.82 -5.25 -7.83
C GLY A 183 13.05 -4.62 -8.48
N GLU A 184 13.00 -3.34 -8.86
CA GLU A 184 14.22 -2.62 -9.25
C GLU A 184 15.19 -2.57 -8.05
N GLY A 185 16.38 -3.13 -8.27
CA GLY A 185 17.43 -3.21 -7.25
C GLY A 185 18.06 -1.85 -6.94
N PRO A 186 18.84 -1.76 -5.85
CA PRO A 186 19.48 -0.52 -5.40
C PRO A 186 20.45 0.09 -6.43
N ASP A 187 21.07 -0.74 -7.28
CA ASP A 187 22.02 -0.31 -8.31
C ASP A 187 21.34 0.10 -9.64
N SER A 188 20.00 0.04 -9.71
CA SER A 188 19.24 0.36 -10.92
C SER A 188 19.42 1.83 -11.33
N PRO A 189 19.93 2.12 -12.54
CA PRO A 189 20.14 3.49 -13.00
C PRO A 189 18.85 4.31 -13.08
N VAL A 190 17.72 3.66 -13.41
CA VAL A 190 16.42 4.32 -13.52
C VAL A 190 15.87 4.68 -12.14
N LEU A 191 15.99 3.77 -11.16
CA LEU A 191 15.61 4.05 -9.77
C LEU A 191 16.46 5.17 -9.19
N ARG A 192 17.79 5.09 -9.36
CA ARG A 192 18.72 6.11 -8.87
C ARG A 192 18.41 7.49 -9.46
N ARG A 193 18.16 7.57 -10.76
CA ARG A 193 17.79 8.83 -11.43
C ARG A 193 16.49 9.42 -10.88
N ALA A 194 15.46 8.60 -10.67
CA ALA A 194 14.19 9.07 -10.13
C ALA A 194 14.35 9.63 -8.71
N VAL A 195 15.07 8.90 -7.85
CA VAL A 195 15.40 9.31 -6.48
C VAL A 195 16.19 10.63 -6.44
N GLU A 196 17.28 10.71 -7.21
CA GLU A 196 18.15 11.89 -7.24
C GLU A 196 17.42 13.13 -7.74
N ASN A 197 16.55 12.99 -8.75
CA ASN A 197 15.74 14.10 -9.24
C ASN A 197 14.70 14.56 -8.21
N ALA A 198 13.98 13.63 -7.57
CA ALA A 198 13.02 13.99 -6.52
C ALA A 198 13.71 14.75 -5.37
N ALA A 199 14.87 14.27 -4.91
CA ALA A 199 15.64 14.91 -3.85
C ALA A 199 16.16 16.30 -4.26
N ARG A 200 16.85 16.41 -5.40
CA ARG A 200 17.43 17.66 -5.90
C ARG A 200 16.37 18.75 -6.08
N ILE A 201 15.22 18.40 -6.67
CA ILE A 201 14.12 19.36 -6.88
C ILE A 201 13.54 19.80 -5.54
N SER A 202 13.30 18.86 -4.61
CA SER A 202 12.75 19.17 -3.28
C SER A 202 13.69 20.05 -2.44
N GLU A 203 15.01 19.85 -2.55
CA GLU A 203 16.02 20.73 -1.96
C GLU A 203 15.96 22.15 -2.54
N THR A 204 15.82 22.27 -3.87
CA THR A 204 15.72 23.56 -4.55
C THR A 204 14.48 24.36 -4.13
N ILE A 205 13.35 23.68 -3.91
CA ILE A 205 12.09 24.31 -3.49
C ILE A 205 12.15 24.79 -2.03
N GLY A 206 12.96 24.15 -1.19
CA GLY A 206 13.06 24.48 0.24
C GLY A 206 11.82 24.12 1.07
N ASP A 207 10.90 23.29 0.55
CA ASP A 207 9.72 22.81 1.28
C ASP A 207 10.08 21.56 2.13
N PRO A 208 10.03 21.64 3.47
CA PRO A 208 10.37 20.52 4.33
C PRO A 208 9.48 19.29 4.11
N ILE A 209 8.21 19.46 3.74
CA ILE A 209 7.26 18.36 3.51
C ILE A 209 7.62 17.66 2.20
N ALA A 210 7.88 18.43 1.14
CA ALA A 210 8.30 17.89 -0.15
C ALA A 210 9.64 17.13 -0.03
N GLN A 211 10.53 17.55 0.87
CA GLN A 211 11.79 16.85 1.16
C GLN A 211 11.61 15.59 2.01
N ALA A 212 10.60 15.56 2.89
CA ALA A 212 10.37 14.45 3.79
C ALA A 212 9.80 13.22 3.07
N ILE A 213 8.85 13.40 2.15
CA ILE A 213 8.18 12.28 1.47
C ILE A 213 9.19 11.36 0.74
N PRO A 214 10.09 11.85 -0.15
CA PRO A 214 11.08 11.00 -0.79
C PRO A 214 12.00 10.30 0.21
N LYS A 215 12.41 10.98 1.28
CA LYS A 215 13.25 10.39 2.34
C LYS A 215 12.54 9.24 3.04
N ALA A 216 11.24 9.38 3.34
CA ALA A 216 10.46 8.33 4.00
C ALA A 216 10.42 7.05 3.16
N PHE A 217 10.20 7.18 1.85
CA PHE A 217 10.14 6.03 0.94
C PHE A 217 11.51 5.50 0.53
N LEU A 218 12.57 6.31 0.58
CA LEU A 218 13.94 5.79 0.56
C LEU A 218 14.21 4.91 1.78
N GLY A 219 13.76 5.33 2.96
CA GLY A 219 13.76 4.53 4.18
C GLY A 219 13.07 3.18 3.98
N LEU A 220 11.89 3.18 3.36
CA LEU A 220 11.19 1.96 2.96
C LEU A 220 12.06 1.06 2.05
N GLY A 221 12.70 1.65 1.03
CA GLY A 221 13.62 0.92 0.16
C GLY A 221 14.83 0.34 0.90
N GLN A 222 15.43 1.10 1.81
CA GLN A 222 16.54 0.64 2.66
C GLN A 222 16.13 -0.57 3.49
N MET A 223 14.92 -0.56 4.07
CA MET A 223 14.38 -1.68 4.85
C MET A 223 14.30 -2.98 4.04
N PHE A 224 13.77 -2.93 2.81
CA PHE A 224 13.73 -4.12 1.95
C PHE A 224 15.12 -4.58 1.51
N SER A 225 16.09 -3.65 1.40
CA SER A 225 17.49 -4.02 1.09
C SER A 225 18.29 -4.55 2.28
N GLY A 226 17.65 -4.75 3.44
CA GLY A 226 18.28 -5.25 4.65
C GLY A 226 18.96 -4.17 5.52
N ARG A 227 18.84 -2.89 5.17
CA ARG A 227 19.27 -1.78 6.04
C ARG A 227 18.10 -1.35 6.93
N LEU A 228 17.62 -2.28 7.78
CA LEU A 228 16.41 -2.07 8.58
C LEU A 228 16.53 -0.86 9.51
N ARG A 229 17.59 -0.78 10.32
CA ARG A 229 17.79 0.31 11.30
C ARG A 229 17.91 1.68 10.65
N GLU A 230 18.71 1.81 9.60
CA GLU A 230 18.84 3.06 8.85
C GLU A 230 17.49 3.45 8.22
N GLY A 231 16.82 2.50 7.58
CA GLY A 231 15.53 2.73 6.93
C GLY A 231 14.43 3.14 7.90
N THR A 232 14.34 2.51 9.08
CA THR A 232 13.38 2.90 10.12
C THR A 232 13.70 4.27 10.69
N ARG A 233 14.97 4.61 10.91
CA ARG A 233 15.37 5.92 11.40
C ARG A 233 14.98 7.02 10.41
N ASP A 234 15.42 6.89 9.16
CA ASP A 234 15.19 7.90 8.12
C ASP A 234 13.69 8.07 7.85
N MET A 235 12.92 6.97 7.87
CA MET A 235 11.46 7.04 7.71
C MET A 235 10.75 7.66 8.92
N ASN A 236 11.20 7.38 10.15
CA ASN A 236 10.65 7.99 11.35
C ASN A 236 10.88 9.51 11.40
N GLU A 237 12.10 9.95 11.06
CA GLU A 237 12.44 11.38 10.96
C GLU A 237 11.59 12.08 9.91
N ALA A 238 11.41 11.46 8.74
CA ALA A 238 10.59 12.00 7.67
C ALA A 238 9.09 12.08 8.07
N LEU A 239 8.56 11.03 8.70
CA LEU A 239 7.18 11.01 9.19
C LEU A 239 6.90 12.10 10.23
N ALA A 240 7.86 12.41 11.10
CA ALA A 240 7.74 13.50 12.06
C ALA A 240 7.60 14.87 11.39
N VAL A 241 8.26 15.09 10.23
CA VAL A 241 8.11 16.31 9.44
C VAL A 241 6.74 16.36 8.74
N MET A 242 6.26 15.21 8.27
CA MET A 242 5.00 15.06 7.52
C MET A 242 3.75 15.15 8.41
N GLU A 243 3.84 14.87 9.71
CA GLU A 243 2.67 14.73 10.57
C GLU A 243 1.78 15.98 10.59
N GLY A 244 0.50 15.79 10.24
CA GLY A 244 -0.51 16.84 10.15
C GLY A 244 -0.36 17.80 8.97
N LYS A 245 0.62 17.57 8.08
CA LYS A 245 0.95 18.47 6.97
C LYS A 245 0.99 17.79 5.60
N ALA A 246 1.28 16.50 5.56
CA ALA A 246 1.22 15.68 4.35
C ALA A 246 -0.17 15.06 4.18
N ASP A 247 -0.40 14.43 3.04
CA ASP A 247 -1.66 13.76 2.79
C ASP A 247 -1.85 12.53 3.70
N PRO A 248 -3.11 12.22 4.10
CA PRO A 248 -3.41 11.12 4.99
C PRO A 248 -3.00 9.74 4.46
N LEU A 249 -3.13 9.50 3.15
CA LEU A 249 -2.83 8.22 2.52
C LEU A 249 -1.35 7.86 2.62
N SER A 250 -0.46 8.76 2.18
CA SER A 250 0.99 8.54 2.26
C SER A 250 1.44 8.36 3.71
N THR A 251 0.88 9.15 4.64
CA THR A 251 1.22 9.06 6.07
C THR A 251 0.81 7.71 6.66
N ALA A 252 -0.38 7.21 6.32
CA ALA A 252 -0.85 5.91 6.79
C ALA A 252 0.02 4.75 6.28
N ILE A 253 0.29 4.73 4.97
CA ILE A 253 1.15 3.72 4.31
C ILE A 253 2.53 3.67 4.98
N LEU A 254 3.18 4.83 5.11
CA LEU A 254 4.51 4.93 5.71
C LEU A 254 4.53 4.53 7.19
N SER A 255 3.50 4.91 7.96
CA SER A 255 3.37 4.50 9.37
C SER A 255 3.22 2.98 9.51
N GLY A 256 2.48 2.35 8.59
CA GLY A 256 2.35 0.89 8.52
C GLY A 256 3.69 0.21 8.27
N PHE A 257 4.46 0.67 7.27
CA PHE A 257 5.79 0.13 7.01
C PHE A 257 6.79 0.40 8.14
N LEU A 258 6.76 1.59 8.74
CA LEU A 258 7.62 1.91 9.88
C LEU A 258 7.37 0.97 11.05
N THR A 259 6.09 0.68 11.32
CA THR A 259 5.69 -0.33 12.30
C THR A 259 6.32 -1.69 12.00
N MET A 260 6.25 -2.14 10.75
CA MET A 260 6.87 -3.41 10.35
C MET A 260 8.39 -3.41 10.55
N GLY A 261 9.05 -2.29 10.27
CA GLY A 261 10.49 -2.13 10.47
C GLY A 261 10.90 -2.24 11.93
N PHE A 262 10.25 -1.47 12.81
CA PHE A 262 10.49 -1.56 14.25
C PHE A 262 10.17 -2.94 14.82
N ALA A 263 9.07 -3.57 14.38
CA ALA A 263 8.72 -4.92 14.79
C ALA A 263 9.82 -5.94 14.41
N ARG A 264 10.35 -5.86 13.18
CA ARG A 264 11.46 -6.70 12.72
C ARG A 264 12.77 -6.44 13.47
N LEU A 265 13.03 -5.21 13.91
CA LEU A 265 14.16 -4.89 14.80
C LEU A 265 13.95 -5.41 16.24
N GLY A 266 12.74 -5.83 16.60
CA GLY A 266 12.34 -6.16 17.97
C GLY A 266 12.10 -4.94 18.86
N GLU A 267 12.01 -3.74 18.27
CA GLU A 267 11.71 -2.48 18.95
C GLU A 267 10.20 -2.30 19.10
N PHE A 268 9.57 -3.22 19.83
CA PHE A 268 8.12 -3.37 19.90
C PHE A 268 7.37 -2.13 20.41
N ALA A 269 7.94 -1.38 21.33
CA ALA A 269 7.32 -0.14 21.83
C ALA A 269 7.27 0.95 20.74
N ALA A 270 8.35 1.12 19.97
CA ALA A 270 8.38 2.04 18.84
C ALA A 270 7.45 1.58 17.70
N ALA A 271 7.31 0.26 17.50
CA ALA A 271 6.34 -0.29 16.57
C ALA A 271 4.89 0.07 16.97
N GLU A 272 4.54 -0.06 18.26
CA GLU A 272 3.21 0.31 18.77
C GLU A 272 2.95 1.82 18.63
N GLU A 273 3.92 2.68 18.96
CA GLU A 273 3.79 4.14 18.77
C GLU A 273 3.55 4.51 17.30
N SER A 274 4.29 3.89 16.38
CA SER A 274 4.10 4.08 14.94
C SER A 274 2.73 3.59 14.46
N LEU A 275 2.25 2.47 15.01
CA LEU A 275 0.93 1.92 14.69
C LEU A 275 -0.20 2.85 15.14
N GLU A 276 -0.10 3.44 16.33
CA GLU A 276 -1.08 4.41 16.84
C GLU A 276 -1.19 5.62 15.91
N ARG A 277 -0.10 6.04 15.27
CA ARG A 277 -0.10 7.11 14.27
C ARG A 277 -0.97 6.74 13.06
N GLY A 278 -0.84 5.50 12.57
CA GLY A 278 -1.67 4.94 11.50
C GLY A 278 -3.14 4.75 11.91
N ASP A 279 -3.40 4.24 13.11
CA ASP A 279 -4.76 4.02 13.63
C ASP A 279 -5.56 5.32 13.73
N ARG A 280 -4.93 6.44 14.13
CA ARG A 280 -5.57 7.77 14.15
C ARG A 280 -6.07 8.21 12.78
N LEU A 281 -5.39 7.79 11.71
CA LEU A 281 -5.80 8.06 10.33
C LEU A 281 -6.92 7.10 9.89
N ALA A 282 -6.78 5.81 10.19
CA ALA A 282 -7.78 4.77 9.90
C ALA A 282 -9.14 4.99 10.61
N ALA A 283 -9.12 5.63 11.79
CA ALA A 283 -10.33 5.98 12.53
C ALA A 283 -11.24 6.97 11.78
N LYS A 284 -10.70 7.72 10.81
CA LYS A 284 -11.45 8.72 10.03
C LYS A 284 -12.34 8.15 8.93
N GLY A 285 -12.50 6.83 8.86
CA GLY A 285 -13.50 6.18 8.00
C GLY A 285 -12.94 5.41 6.80
N ASP A 286 -11.61 5.32 6.65
CA ASP A 286 -11.02 4.63 5.51
C ASP A 286 -10.84 3.13 5.74
N GLU A 287 -11.34 2.34 4.81
CA GLU A 287 -11.20 0.89 4.82
C GLU A 287 -9.79 0.42 4.42
N ILE A 288 -9.08 1.13 3.55
CA ILE A 288 -7.73 0.71 3.12
C ILE A 288 -6.69 0.95 4.23
N ALA A 289 -6.71 2.11 4.87
CA ALA A 289 -5.86 2.43 6.01
C ALA A 289 -6.15 1.53 7.20
N ARG A 290 -7.39 1.07 7.37
CA ARG A 290 -7.73 0.01 8.34
C ARG A 290 -7.06 -1.31 8.00
N LEU A 291 -7.05 -1.72 6.72
CA LEU A 291 -6.29 -2.90 6.28
C LEU A 291 -4.79 -2.74 6.53
N ASP A 292 -4.21 -1.58 6.21
CA ASP A 292 -2.79 -1.31 6.44
C ASP A 292 -2.44 -1.37 7.94
N ALA A 293 -3.27 -0.80 8.81
CA ALA A 293 -3.13 -0.91 10.25
C ALA A 293 -3.28 -2.36 10.75
N MET A 294 -4.19 -3.15 10.16
CA MET A 294 -4.32 -4.58 10.45
C MET A 294 -3.07 -5.36 10.06
N LEU A 295 -2.45 -5.07 8.92
CA LEU A 295 -1.18 -5.68 8.47
C LEU A 295 -0.02 -5.31 9.40
N ALA A 296 0.08 -4.04 9.76
CA ALA A 296 1.10 -3.53 10.67
C ALA A 296 0.99 -4.20 12.06
N ARG A 297 -0.23 -4.29 12.61
CA ARG A 297 -0.51 -5.00 13.86
C ARG A 297 -0.22 -6.50 13.75
N THR A 298 -0.60 -7.13 12.63
CA THR A 298 -0.27 -8.54 12.36
C THR A 298 1.24 -8.76 12.42
N THR A 299 2.03 -7.83 11.87
CA THR A 299 3.50 -7.93 11.91
C THR A 299 4.02 -7.87 13.34
N ILE A 300 3.48 -6.99 14.20
CA ILE A 300 3.84 -6.97 15.63
C ILE A 300 3.50 -8.32 16.27
N ASP A 301 2.27 -8.82 16.07
CA ASP A 301 1.80 -10.08 16.65
C ASP A 301 2.75 -11.24 16.24
N LEU A 302 3.08 -11.33 14.95
CA LEU A 302 3.97 -12.37 14.42
C LEU A 302 5.40 -12.27 14.94
N GLU A 303 6.01 -11.09 14.92
CA GLU A 303 7.39 -10.90 15.37
C GLU A 303 7.53 -11.09 16.90
N ARG A 304 6.52 -10.69 17.69
CA ARG A 304 6.46 -10.89 19.14
C ARG A 304 6.20 -12.35 19.56
N GLY A 305 5.68 -13.17 18.64
CA GLY A 305 5.39 -14.59 18.87
C GLY A 305 3.93 -14.89 19.21
N ASP A 306 3.02 -13.92 19.07
CA ASP A 306 1.57 -14.09 19.21
C ASP A 306 0.94 -14.74 17.96
N LEU A 307 1.45 -15.92 17.58
CA LEU A 307 1.19 -16.53 16.27
C LEU A 307 -0.29 -16.81 15.98
N LYS A 308 -1.05 -17.19 17.01
CA LYS A 308 -2.49 -17.46 16.88
C LYS A 308 -3.29 -16.20 16.58
N GLU A 309 -3.02 -15.12 17.32
CA GLU A 309 -3.67 -13.82 17.11
C GLU A 309 -3.25 -13.22 15.76
N GLY A 310 -1.95 -13.30 15.44
CA GLY A 310 -1.43 -12.88 14.14
C GLY A 310 -2.08 -13.63 12.98
N ALA A 311 -2.23 -14.95 13.07
CA ALA A 311 -2.92 -15.75 12.04
C ALA A 311 -4.40 -15.36 11.91
N ALA A 312 -5.12 -15.19 13.03
CA ALA A 312 -6.52 -14.79 13.00
C ALA A 312 -6.72 -13.41 12.35
N ARG A 313 -5.84 -12.45 12.71
CA ARG A 313 -5.86 -11.09 12.15
C ARG A 313 -5.49 -11.07 10.67
N ALA A 314 -4.48 -11.82 10.27
CA ALA A 314 -4.08 -11.96 8.88
C ALA A 314 -5.22 -12.55 8.03
N ALA A 315 -5.92 -13.56 8.54
CA ALA A 315 -7.08 -14.15 7.85
C ALA A 315 -8.24 -13.16 7.70
N ALA A 316 -8.57 -12.41 8.75
CA ALA A 316 -9.59 -11.36 8.68
C ALA A 316 -9.20 -10.24 7.69
N CYS A 317 -7.93 -9.84 7.69
CA CYS A 317 -7.40 -8.85 6.77
C CYS A 317 -7.48 -9.33 5.31
N ALA A 318 -7.14 -10.60 5.06
CA ALA A 318 -7.20 -11.19 3.72
C ALA A 318 -8.63 -11.21 3.18
N LEU A 319 -9.60 -11.66 3.99
CA LEU A 319 -11.01 -11.66 3.60
C LEU A 319 -11.50 -10.25 3.29
N ARG A 320 -11.23 -9.29 4.18
CA ARG A 320 -11.67 -7.90 4.00
C ARG A 320 -11.01 -7.24 2.79
N SER A 321 -9.75 -7.60 2.49
CA SER A 321 -9.05 -7.13 1.30
C SER A 321 -9.74 -7.60 0.01
N GLU A 322 -10.20 -8.85 -0.05
CA GLU A 322 -10.94 -9.39 -1.20
C GLU A 322 -12.29 -8.68 -1.40
N GLU A 323 -13.05 -8.47 -0.32
CA GLU A 323 -14.34 -7.75 -0.37
C GLU A 323 -14.21 -6.33 -0.96
N LEU A 324 -13.12 -5.65 -0.63
CA LEU A 324 -12.85 -4.28 -1.06
C LEU A 324 -12.16 -4.21 -2.43
N GLY A 325 -11.63 -5.34 -2.92
CA GLY A 325 -10.76 -5.39 -4.09
C GLY A 325 -9.36 -4.80 -3.84
N ALA A 326 -8.92 -4.73 -2.58
CA ALA A 326 -7.62 -4.19 -2.17
C ALA A 326 -6.50 -5.23 -2.36
N ALA A 327 -6.17 -5.51 -3.62
CA ALA A 327 -5.28 -6.62 -4.00
C ALA A 327 -3.91 -6.54 -3.31
N ALA A 328 -3.32 -5.35 -3.17
CA ALA A 328 -2.02 -5.17 -2.50
C ALA A 328 -2.05 -5.58 -1.01
N CYS A 329 -3.08 -5.17 -0.26
CA CYS A 329 -3.27 -5.60 1.13
C CYS A 329 -3.54 -7.11 1.20
N GLY A 330 -4.27 -7.65 0.21
CA GLY A 330 -4.50 -9.08 0.04
C GLY A 330 -3.21 -9.89 -0.11
N VAL A 331 -2.22 -9.40 -0.86
CA VAL A 331 -0.89 -10.02 -0.96
C VAL A 331 -0.24 -10.11 0.42
N GLY A 332 -0.15 -8.99 1.13
CA GLY A 332 0.49 -8.90 2.45
C GLY A 332 -0.18 -9.80 3.48
N ALA A 333 -1.52 -9.76 3.54
CA ALA A 333 -2.30 -10.52 4.52
C ALA A 333 -2.15 -12.03 4.32
N ASN A 334 -2.26 -12.49 3.07
CA ASN A 334 -2.10 -13.90 2.74
C ASN A 334 -0.68 -14.41 2.98
N MET A 335 0.33 -13.60 2.65
CA MET A 335 1.73 -13.91 2.97
C MET A 335 1.93 -14.07 4.49
N MET A 336 1.47 -13.11 5.29
CA MET A 336 1.60 -13.15 6.75
C MET A 336 0.84 -14.32 7.37
N LEU A 337 -0.36 -14.64 6.85
CA LEU A 337 -1.12 -15.82 7.26
C LEU A 337 -0.34 -17.12 6.98
N GLY A 338 0.28 -17.22 5.81
CA GLY A 338 1.16 -18.32 5.44
C GLY A 338 2.33 -18.48 6.39
N VAL A 339 3.05 -17.38 6.69
CA VAL A 339 4.14 -17.37 7.67
C VAL A 339 3.66 -17.85 9.04
N ALA A 340 2.55 -17.31 9.54
CA ALA A 340 2.00 -17.67 10.83
C ALA A 340 1.68 -19.17 10.94
N ARG A 341 1.01 -19.71 9.91
CA ARG A 341 0.63 -21.13 9.83
C ARG A 341 1.84 -22.06 9.74
N LEU A 342 2.82 -21.71 8.90
CA LEU A 342 4.07 -22.48 8.80
C LEU A 342 4.90 -22.44 10.09
N GLN A 343 4.82 -21.35 10.86
CA GLN A 343 5.51 -21.27 12.14
C GLN A 343 4.93 -22.24 13.19
N VAL A 344 3.62 -22.51 13.16
CA VAL A 344 2.94 -23.49 14.02
C VAL A 344 2.78 -24.88 13.39
N GLU A 345 3.53 -25.17 12.33
CA GLU A 345 3.51 -26.46 11.60
C GLU A 345 2.19 -26.81 10.89
N ASP A 346 1.30 -25.84 10.67
CA ASP A 346 0.09 -26.02 9.88
C ASP A 346 0.37 -25.85 8.37
N VAL A 347 1.04 -26.85 7.79
CA VAL A 347 1.43 -26.84 6.36
C VAL A 347 0.21 -26.85 5.44
N ILE A 348 -0.81 -27.65 5.77
CA ILE A 348 -2.02 -27.78 4.97
C ILE A 348 -2.81 -26.46 4.99
N GLY A 349 -2.97 -25.84 6.16
CA GLY A 349 -3.61 -24.55 6.26
C GLY A 349 -2.79 -23.45 5.57
N ALA A 350 -1.46 -23.50 5.57
CA ALA A 350 -0.65 -22.48 4.92
C ALA A 350 -0.81 -22.44 3.39
N LYS A 351 -1.16 -23.57 2.75
CA LYS A 351 -1.18 -23.73 1.30
C LYS A 351 -2.04 -22.69 0.57
N VAL A 352 -3.35 -22.69 0.83
CA VAL A 352 -4.31 -21.84 0.09
C VAL A 352 -4.00 -20.35 0.23
N PRO A 353 -3.72 -19.81 1.45
CA PRO A 353 -3.30 -18.42 1.58
C PRO A 353 -2.03 -18.09 0.80
N VAL A 354 -0.98 -18.92 0.89
CA VAL A 354 0.28 -18.61 0.21
C VAL A 354 0.12 -18.64 -1.31
N GLU A 355 -0.61 -19.62 -1.85
CA GLU A 355 -0.97 -19.66 -3.29
C GLU A 355 -1.70 -18.38 -3.71
N ARG A 356 -2.71 -17.97 -2.93
CA ARG A 356 -3.47 -16.75 -3.21
C ARG A 356 -2.60 -15.49 -3.15
N GLY A 357 -1.74 -15.38 -2.14
CA GLY A 357 -0.80 -14.27 -2.01
C GLY A 357 0.17 -14.19 -3.18
N PHE A 358 0.66 -15.34 -3.65
CA PHE A 358 1.53 -15.44 -4.82
C PHE A 358 0.80 -15.00 -6.11
N GLU A 359 -0.41 -15.50 -6.36
CA GLU A 359 -1.24 -15.11 -7.52
C GLU A 359 -1.49 -13.59 -7.54
N LEU A 360 -1.93 -13.02 -6.42
CA LEU A 360 -2.18 -11.59 -6.31
C LEU A 360 -0.90 -10.78 -6.56
N SER A 361 0.27 -11.27 -6.09
CA SER A 361 1.55 -10.59 -6.31
C SER A 361 1.98 -10.55 -7.79
N LEU A 362 1.49 -11.48 -8.62
CA LEU A 362 1.68 -11.44 -10.07
C LEU A 362 0.85 -10.33 -10.70
N VAL A 363 -0.39 -10.13 -10.23
CA VAL A 363 -1.32 -9.11 -10.74
C VAL A 363 -0.87 -7.70 -10.32
N THR A 364 -0.52 -7.49 -9.06
CA THR A 364 -0.10 -6.18 -8.53
C THR A 364 1.35 -5.83 -8.86
N ASN A 365 2.11 -6.81 -9.36
CA ASN A 365 3.54 -6.72 -9.60
C ASN A 365 4.38 -6.38 -8.34
N MET A 366 3.95 -6.84 -7.16
CA MET A 366 4.66 -6.67 -5.90
C MET A 366 5.78 -7.71 -5.76
N THR A 367 6.90 -7.48 -6.46
CA THR A 367 7.99 -8.45 -6.58
C THR A 367 8.63 -8.84 -5.23
N PRO A 368 8.86 -7.93 -4.24
CA PRO A 368 9.38 -8.32 -2.92
C PRO A 368 8.46 -9.27 -2.13
N MET A 369 7.15 -9.24 -2.37
CA MET A 369 6.21 -10.18 -1.72
C MET A 369 6.14 -11.48 -2.51
N ARG A 370 6.35 -11.41 -3.83
CA ARG A 370 6.44 -12.57 -4.71
C ARG A 370 7.62 -13.46 -4.37
N THR A 371 8.79 -12.89 -4.05
CA THR A 371 9.97 -13.64 -3.61
C THR A 371 9.67 -14.44 -2.34
N ILE A 372 9.12 -13.77 -1.32
CA ILE A 372 8.76 -14.40 -0.05
C ILE A 372 7.70 -15.49 -0.25
N THR A 373 6.56 -15.17 -0.89
CA THR A 373 5.47 -16.13 -1.10
C THR A 373 5.93 -17.34 -1.91
N ARG A 374 6.77 -17.17 -2.93
CA ARG A 374 7.37 -18.30 -3.66
C ARG A 374 8.29 -19.14 -2.77
N GLY A 375 9.12 -18.52 -1.94
CA GLY A 375 9.94 -19.24 -0.96
C GLY A 375 9.11 -20.05 0.04
N LEU A 376 7.95 -19.52 0.46
CA LEU A 376 6.98 -20.23 1.30
C LEU A 376 6.29 -21.38 0.54
N LEU A 377 5.96 -21.21 -0.75
CA LEU A 377 5.45 -22.31 -1.59
C LEU A 377 6.44 -23.46 -1.66
N GLY A 378 7.74 -23.16 -1.83
CA GLY A 378 8.77 -24.19 -1.78
C GLY A 378 8.78 -24.94 -0.46
N ALA A 379 8.63 -24.23 0.68
CA ALA A 379 8.52 -24.87 1.99
C ALA A 379 7.27 -25.74 2.12
N ILE A 380 6.14 -25.32 1.56
CA ILE A 380 4.90 -26.10 1.53
C ILE A 380 5.08 -27.35 0.68
N HIS A 381 5.54 -27.22 -0.57
CA HIS A 381 5.77 -28.35 -1.47
C HIS A 381 6.73 -29.38 -0.86
N GLY A 382 7.85 -28.93 -0.30
CA GLY A 382 8.83 -29.82 0.31
C GLY A 382 8.29 -30.57 1.52
N ARG A 383 7.53 -29.89 2.40
CA ARG A 383 6.89 -30.53 3.57
C ARG A 383 5.72 -31.45 3.20
N LEU A 384 5.15 -31.29 2.01
CA LEU A 384 4.16 -32.21 1.45
C LEU A 384 4.80 -33.35 0.63
N GLY A 385 6.13 -33.41 0.56
CA GLY A 385 6.88 -34.49 -0.08
C GLY A 385 7.30 -34.24 -1.54
N ASP A 386 6.96 -33.08 -2.11
CA ASP A 386 7.37 -32.70 -3.46
C ASP A 386 8.65 -31.84 -3.44
N LEU A 387 9.77 -32.49 -3.11
CA LEU A 387 11.09 -31.87 -3.08
C LEU A 387 11.55 -31.32 -4.45
N PRO A 388 11.28 -31.98 -5.60
CA PRO A 388 11.63 -31.43 -6.90
C PRO A 388 10.99 -30.06 -7.17
N THR A 389 9.68 -29.91 -6.93
CA THR A 389 9.00 -28.61 -7.10
C THR A 389 9.49 -27.60 -6.07
N ALA A 390 9.70 -28.03 -4.81
CA ALA A 390 10.24 -27.19 -3.76
C ALA A 390 11.60 -26.57 -4.12
N ALA A 391 12.50 -27.38 -4.71
CA ALA A 391 13.82 -26.92 -5.14
C ALA A 391 13.73 -25.85 -6.23
N ILE A 392 12.80 -25.99 -7.19
CA ILE A 392 12.55 -24.98 -8.22
C ILE A 392 12.06 -23.67 -7.56
N ASP A 393 11.06 -23.76 -6.69
CA ASP A 393 10.50 -22.59 -6.01
C ASP A 393 11.54 -21.84 -5.17
N TRP A 394 12.37 -22.56 -4.40
CA TRP A 394 13.43 -21.95 -3.62
C TRP A 394 14.52 -21.32 -4.49
N ASN A 395 14.93 -21.98 -5.57
CA ASN A 395 15.96 -21.44 -6.47
C ASN A 395 15.48 -20.16 -7.16
N ASP A 396 14.25 -20.16 -7.67
CA ASP A 396 13.63 -18.99 -8.27
C ASP A 396 13.48 -17.85 -7.26
N ALA A 397 13.00 -18.15 -6.05
CA ALA A 397 12.83 -17.17 -4.98
C ALA A 397 14.16 -16.53 -4.56
N LEU A 398 15.20 -17.34 -4.36
CA LEU A 398 16.54 -16.88 -3.97
C LEU A 398 17.21 -16.08 -5.10
N ALA A 399 17.10 -16.54 -6.35
CA ALA A 399 17.66 -15.82 -7.50
C ALA A 399 17.00 -14.45 -7.66
N ALA A 400 15.68 -14.38 -7.55
CA ALA A 400 14.95 -13.11 -7.61
C ALA A 400 15.29 -12.20 -6.42
N ALA A 401 15.30 -12.71 -5.19
CA ALA A 401 15.63 -11.94 -4.00
C ALA A 401 17.04 -11.32 -4.09
N ARG A 402 18.04 -12.12 -4.48
CA ARG A 402 19.43 -11.65 -4.69
C ARG A 402 19.52 -10.62 -5.82
N GLY A 403 18.82 -10.84 -6.93
CA GLY A 403 18.84 -9.95 -8.08
C GLY A 403 18.32 -8.55 -7.77
N MET A 404 17.31 -8.43 -6.90
CA MET A 404 16.77 -7.13 -6.47
C MET A 404 17.38 -6.59 -5.16
N GLY A 405 18.25 -7.37 -4.51
CA GLY A 405 18.80 -7.05 -3.20
C GLY A 405 17.77 -7.14 -2.05
N ASP A 406 16.74 -7.98 -2.15
CA ASP A 406 15.78 -8.28 -1.07
C ASP A 406 16.40 -9.22 -0.04
N THR A 407 17.25 -8.66 0.83
CA THR A 407 18.00 -9.40 1.84
C THR A 407 17.08 -10.08 2.87
N TYR A 408 15.92 -9.49 3.17
CA TYR A 408 14.97 -10.08 4.11
C TYR A 408 14.25 -11.29 3.49
N GLY A 409 13.80 -11.18 2.24
CA GLY A 409 13.20 -12.30 1.52
C GLY A 409 14.17 -13.46 1.29
N GLU A 410 15.46 -13.17 1.04
CA GLU A 410 16.50 -14.19 0.99
C GLU A 410 16.62 -14.94 2.32
N ALA A 411 16.77 -14.22 3.44
CA ALA A 411 16.91 -14.82 4.77
C ALA A 411 15.69 -15.67 5.17
N VAL A 412 14.47 -15.18 4.90
CA VAL A 412 13.22 -15.92 5.16
C VAL A 412 13.14 -17.19 4.31
N THR A 413 13.54 -17.12 3.04
CA THR A 413 13.52 -18.29 2.14
C THR A 413 14.49 -19.37 2.61
N LEU A 414 15.73 -18.98 2.93
CA LEU A 414 16.75 -19.88 3.47
C LEU A 414 16.26 -20.53 4.78
N TRP A 415 15.73 -19.73 5.71
CA TRP A 415 15.26 -20.26 6.99
C TRP A 415 14.13 -21.28 6.83
N ASN A 416 13.17 -21.04 5.94
CA ASN A 416 12.07 -21.98 5.70
C ASN A 416 12.52 -23.24 4.94
N ARG A 417 13.48 -23.13 4.01
CA ARG A 417 14.11 -24.29 3.36
C ARG A 417 14.86 -25.15 4.37
N GLY A 418 15.68 -24.54 5.23
CA GLY A 418 16.38 -25.24 6.31
C GLY A 418 15.44 -25.97 7.26
N ARG A 419 14.33 -25.31 7.69
CA ARG A 419 13.30 -25.98 8.51
C ARG A 419 12.64 -27.16 7.79
N THR A 420 12.53 -27.10 6.47
CA THR A 420 11.96 -28.20 5.67
C THR A 420 12.91 -29.39 5.64
N HIS A 421 14.21 -29.16 5.37
CA HIS A 421 15.23 -30.21 5.44
C HIS A 421 15.36 -30.83 6.84
N ALA A 422 15.21 -30.04 7.90
CA ALA A 422 15.27 -30.54 9.28
C ALA A 422 14.05 -31.38 9.70
N ARG A 423 12.91 -31.28 8.99
CA ARG A 423 11.61 -31.82 9.45
C ARG A 423 10.94 -32.77 8.46
N GLN A 424 11.54 -32.99 7.31
CA GLN A 424 11.09 -34.01 6.36
C GLN A 424 11.25 -35.42 6.94
N ALA A 425 10.63 -36.42 6.29
CA ALA A 425 10.65 -37.81 6.76
C ALA A 425 12.08 -38.38 6.90
N GLU A 426 12.99 -37.96 6.04
CA GLU A 426 14.43 -38.25 6.12
C GLU A 426 15.20 -36.94 6.36
N PRO A 427 15.37 -36.51 7.63
CA PRO A 427 15.99 -35.22 7.94
C PRO A 427 17.41 -35.11 7.38
N ASP A 428 17.73 -33.96 6.81
CA ASP A 428 19.10 -33.59 6.42
C ASP A 428 19.57 -32.42 7.31
N PRO A 429 20.09 -32.71 8.52
CA PRO A 429 20.52 -31.67 9.44
C PRO A 429 21.75 -30.91 8.94
N ALA A 430 22.53 -31.48 8.01
CA ALA A 430 23.68 -30.79 7.41
C ALA A 430 23.22 -29.72 6.42
N ALA A 431 22.30 -30.04 5.51
CA ALA A 431 21.68 -29.07 4.61
C ALA A 431 20.90 -28.01 5.40
N ALA A 432 20.14 -28.42 6.43
CA ALA A 432 19.42 -27.50 7.29
C ALA A 432 20.37 -26.51 7.99
N LEU A 433 21.49 -26.98 8.53
CA LEU A 433 22.47 -26.13 9.20
C LEU A 433 23.09 -25.10 8.26
N GLN A 434 23.40 -25.46 7.00
CA GLN A 434 23.93 -24.51 6.01
C GLN A 434 22.95 -23.35 5.77
N ASP A 435 21.66 -23.66 5.61
CA ASP A 435 20.62 -22.66 5.44
C ASP A 435 20.42 -21.82 6.70
N PHE A 436 20.45 -22.42 7.89
CA PHE A 436 20.35 -21.69 9.15
C PHE A 436 21.54 -20.77 9.40
N ASP A 437 22.77 -21.19 9.07
CA ASP A 437 23.97 -20.34 9.15
C ASP A 437 23.84 -19.12 8.24
N ALA A 438 23.45 -19.34 6.98
CA ALA A 438 23.26 -18.25 6.01
C ALA A 438 22.14 -17.30 6.43
N ALA A 439 20.98 -17.82 6.83
CA ALA A 439 19.86 -17.00 7.31
C ALA A 439 20.21 -16.23 8.59
N ALA A 440 20.89 -16.85 9.55
CA ALA A 440 21.32 -16.19 10.79
C ALA A 440 22.29 -15.04 10.50
N ALA A 441 23.26 -15.23 9.61
CA ALA A 441 24.19 -14.17 9.22
C ALA A 441 23.46 -12.96 8.60
N LEU A 442 22.46 -13.21 7.75
CA LEU A 442 21.64 -12.14 7.16
C LEU A 442 20.78 -11.44 8.20
N PHE A 443 20.05 -12.18 9.04
CA PHE A 443 19.22 -11.57 10.09
C PHE A 443 20.06 -10.77 11.10
N ASP A 444 21.25 -11.24 11.45
CA ASP A 444 22.19 -10.51 12.33
C ASP A 444 22.67 -9.21 11.68
N LYS A 445 23.10 -9.28 10.41
CA LYS A 445 23.54 -8.09 9.65
C LYS A 445 22.43 -7.04 9.52
N MET A 446 21.18 -7.47 9.34
CA MET A 446 20.03 -6.57 9.26
C MET A 446 19.53 -6.10 10.62
N GLU A 447 20.05 -6.67 11.71
CA GLU A 447 19.54 -6.48 13.08
C GLU A 447 18.08 -6.93 13.24
N ALA A 448 17.65 -7.95 12.50
CA ALA A 448 16.32 -8.55 12.59
C ALA A 448 16.22 -9.48 13.82
N ARG A 449 16.26 -8.90 15.03
CA ARG A 449 16.51 -9.62 16.29
C ARG A 449 15.51 -10.74 16.62
N PRO A 450 14.17 -10.59 16.43
CA PRO A 450 13.22 -11.67 16.67
C PRO A 450 13.45 -12.88 15.76
N ALA A 451 13.64 -12.65 14.46
CA ALA A 451 13.95 -13.70 13.50
C ALA A 451 15.31 -14.36 13.80
N LEU A 452 16.32 -13.59 14.18
CA LEU A 452 17.63 -14.08 14.61
C LEU A 452 17.51 -15.04 15.81
N ALA A 453 16.70 -14.69 16.82
CA ALA A 453 16.48 -15.56 17.97
C ALA A 453 15.91 -16.93 17.56
N ARG A 454 14.93 -16.94 16.64
CA ARG A 454 14.25 -18.17 16.17
C ARG A 454 15.13 -19.03 15.26
N VAL A 455 15.86 -18.43 14.33
CA VAL A 455 16.78 -19.19 13.48
C VAL A 455 17.93 -19.79 14.31
N LEU A 456 18.42 -19.10 15.35
CA LEU A 456 19.44 -19.65 16.25
C LEU A 456 18.92 -20.84 17.08
N ARG A 457 17.61 -20.87 17.41
CA ARG A 457 16.96 -22.03 18.05
C ARG A 457 16.97 -23.23 17.11
N ASP A 458 16.56 -23.03 15.86
CA ASP A 458 16.53 -24.10 14.85
C ASP A 458 17.96 -24.58 14.51
N ARG A 459 18.92 -23.65 14.41
CA ARG A 459 20.36 -23.91 14.26
C ARG A 459 20.90 -24.78 15.39
N ALA A 460 20.57 -24.43 16.64
CA ALA A 460 21.01 -25.18 17.80
C ALA A 460 20.50 -26.63 17.75
N GLN A 461 19.26 -26.85 17.31
CA GLN A 461 18.73 -28.21 17.14
C GLN A 461 19.50 -28.99 16.07
N ALA A 462 19.71 -28.41 14.87
CA ALA A 462 20.46 -29.08 13.80
C ALA A 462 21.90 -29.43 14.23
N LEU A 463 22.55 -28.57 15.01
CA LEU A 463 23.88 -28.85 15.58
C LEU A 463 23.86 -30.03 16.56
N ARG A 464 22.81 -30.17 17.39
CA ARG A 464 22.66 -31.34 18.27
C ARG A 464 22.47 -32.61 17.47
N ASP A 465 21.66 -32.56 16.42
CA ASP A 465 21.39 -33.71 15.54
C ASP A 465 22.67 -34.18 14.81
N LEU A 466 23.62 -33.27 14.58
CA LEU A 466 24.97 -33.56 14.04
C LEU A 466 26.02 -33.91 15.11
N GLY A 467 25.67 -33.95 16.39
CA GLY A 467 26.60 -34.22 17.50
C GLY A 467 27.55 -33.07 17.87
N ARG A 468 27.33 -31.85 17.33
CA ARG A 468 28.15 -30.64 17.58
C ARG A 468 27.68 -29.89 18.83
N VAL A 469 27.75 -30.56 19.98
CA VAL A 469 27.09 -30.13 21.23
C VAL A 469 27.55 -28.75 21.73
N ALA A 470 28.85 -28.46 21.73
CA ALA A 470 29.36 -27.18 22.23
C ALA A 470 28.82 -25.98 21.45
N GLU A 471 28.79 -26.08 20.11
CA GLU A 471 28.26 -25.04 19.23
C GLU A 471 26.73 -24.92 19.35
N ALA A 472 26.04 -26.05 19.59
CA ALA A 472 24.61 -26.06 19.84
C ALA A 472 24.26 -25.31 21.13
N ASP A 473 25.06 -25.48 22.19
CA ASP A 473 24.84 -24.82 23.47
C ASP A 473 25.09 -23.30 23.38
N GLU A 474 26.11 -22.87 22.62
CA GLU A 474 26.36 -21.46 22.32
C GLU A 474 25.19 -20.84 21.54
N ALA A 475 24.75 -21.49 20.47
CA ALA A 475 23.61 -21.02 19.66
C ALA A 475 22.32 -20.94 20.48
N ALA A 476 22.05 -21.96 21.30
CA ALA A 476 20.87 -21.99 22.18
C ALA A 476 20.93 -20.92 23.27
N LEU A 477 22.12 -20.64 23.83
CA LEU A 477 22.30 -19.55 24.80
C LEU A 477 22.01 -18.20 24.16
N ARG A 478 22.62 -17.91 23.00
CA ARG A 478 22.39 -16.64 22.27
C ARG A 478 20.91 -16.47 21.90
N SER A 479 20.27 -17.53 21.40
CA SER A 479 18.84 -17.55 21.08
C SER A 479 17.96 -17.19 22.29
N ARG A 480 18.16 -17.86 23.43
CA ARG A 480 17.36 -17.60 24.66
C ARG A 480 17.63 -16.24 25.27
N THR A 481 18.87 -15.74 25.20
CA THR A 481 19.20 -14.39 25.68
C THR A 481 18.43 -13.34 24.88
N LEU A 482 18.50 -13.39 23.54
CA LEU A 482 17.72 -12.49 22.68
C LEU A 482 16.22 -12.59 22.94
N ALA A 483 15.69 -13.81 23.02
CA ALA A 483 14.26 -14.02 23.27
C ALA A 483 13.80 -13.41 24.60
N ARG A 484 14.60 -13.55 25.66
CA ARG A 484 14.32 -12.96 26.97
C ARG A 484 14.40 -11.44 26.96
N GLU A 485 15.42 -10.87 26.32
CA GLU A 485 15.57 -9.41 26.18
C GLU A 485 14.38 -8.77 25.46
N LEU A 486 13.86 -9.45 24.43
CA LEU A 486 12.77 -8.97 23.60
C LEU A 486 11.38 -9.31 24.15
N GLY A 487 11.29 -10.21 25.14
CA GLY A 487 10.01 -10.73 25.64
C GLY A 487 9.24 -11.55 24.60
N LEU A 488 9.93 -12.35 23.77
CA LEU A 488 9.28 -13.19 22.76
C LEU A 488 8.42 -14.28 23.40
N LYS A 489 7.17 -14.39 22.96
CA LYS A 489 6.16 -15.28 23.55
C LYS A 489 6.22 -16.71 23.03
N ASP A 490 6.85 -16.95 21.89
CA ASP A 490 7.03 -18.28 21.33
C ASP A 490 8.30 -19.00 21.86
N PHE A 491 8.87 -18.47 22.95
CA PHE A 491 9.99 -19.02 23.71
C PHE A 491 9.65 -19.33 25.18
N SER A 492 8.46 -18.92 25.65
CA SER A 492 8.02 -19.09 27.04
C SER A 492 7.36 -20.43 27.31
#